data_AF-A0A258DGS8-F1
#
_entry.id   AF-A0A258DGS8-F1
#
_cell.length_a   1.000
_cell.length_b   1.000
_cell.length_c   1.000
_cell.angle_alpha   90.00
_cell.angle_beta   90.00
_cell.angle_gamma   90.00
#
_symmetry.space_group_name_H-M   'P 1'
#
loop_
_entity.id
_entity.type
_entity.pdbx_description
1 polymer ?
#
loop_
_entity_poly.entity_id
_entity_poly.type
_entity_poly.pdbx_seq_one_letter_code
_entity_poly.pdbx_strand_id
1 'polypeptide(L)'
;MRHNPASGAIVIMLRSLKMHGMAQAITELTEQGSPAFETAMPILAQLLKAETAEREVRSATYQLKTARFPAYRDLAGFDFA
;
A
#
# COMPACT_ATOMS: atom_id res chain seq x y z
N MET A 1 -0.04 -25.00 15.87
CA MET A 1 0.42 -23.78 15.18
C MET A 1 -0.82 -23.02 14.71
N ARG A 2 -1.20 -21.93 15.38
CA ARG A 2 -2.35 -21.11 14.95
C ARG A 2 -1.86 -20.24 13.79
N HIS A 3 -2.25 -20.57 12.55
CA HIS A 3 -2.11 -19.63 11.46
C HIS A 3 -3.16 -18.53 11.64
N ASN A 4 -2.73 -17.32 11.96
CA ASN A 4 -3.60 -16.16 11.92
C ASN A 4 -3.72 -15.70 10.45
N PRO A 5 -4.87 -15.86 9.78
CA PRO A 5 -5.00 -15.47 8.36
C PRO A 5 -4.74 -13.97 8.14
N ALA A 6 -4.95 -13.14 9.15
CA ALA A 6 -4.71 -11.70 9.05
C ALA A 6 -3.21 -11.34 8.97
N SER A 7 -2.32 -12.11 9.60
CA SER A 7 -0.87 -11.85 9.51
C SER A 7 -0.34 -12.23 8.13
N GLY A 8 -0.82 -13.33 7.56
CA GLY A 8 -0.52 -13.71 6.17
C GLY A 8 -0.91 -12.63 5.17
N ALA A 9 -2.09 -12.01 5.32
CA ALA A 9 -2.50 -10.89 4.48
C ALA A 9 -1.56 -9.67 4.60
N ILE A 10 -1.12 -9.34 5.83
CA ILE A 10 -0.16 -8.26 6.08
C ILE A 10 1.18 -8.54 5.40
N VAL A 11 1.69 -9.78 5.46
CA VAL A 11 2.93 -10.18 4.80
C VAL A 11 2.83 -10.01 3.28
N ILE A 12 1.69 -10.38 2.67
CA ILE A 12 1.45 -10.20 1.23
C ILE A 12 1.44 -8.70 0.86
N MET A 13 0.74 -7.88 1.64
CA MET A 13 0.71 -6.42 1.42
C MET A 13 2.09 -5.78 1.55
N LEU A 14 2.90 -6.19 2.52
CA LEU A 14 4.28 -5.69 2.65
C LEU A 14 5.16 -6.08 1.45
N ARG A 15 5.00 -7.31 0.93
CA ARG A 15 5.73 -7.75 -0.27
C ARG A 15 5.32 -6.97 -1.52
N SER A 16 4.04 -6.65 -1.70
CA SER A 16 3.60 -5.82 -2.84
C SER A 16 4.18 -4.40 -2.76
N LEU A 17 4.38 -3.89 -1.54
CA LEU A 17 5.06 -2.62 -1.26
C LEU A 17 6.60 -2.71 -1.32
N LYS A 18 7.17 -3.86 -1.69
CA LYS A 18 8.62 -4.17 -1.73
C LYS A 18 9.32 -4.09 -0.37
N MET A 19 8.57 -4.20 0.73
CA MET A 19 9.08 -4.15 2.11
C MET A 19 9.46 -5.55 2.61
N HIS A 20 10.41 -6.20 1.93
CA HIS A 20 10.75 -7.62 2.20
C HIS A 20 11.28 -7.86 3.62
N GLY A 21 12.12 -6.97 4.14
CA GLY A 21 12.63 -7.08 5.52
C GLY A 21 11.53 -6.96 6.57
N MET A 22 10.56 -6.07 6.35
CA MET A 22 9.39 -5.95 7.24
C MET A 22 8.49 -7.17 7.15
N ALA A 23 8.29 -7.72 5.95
CA ALA A 23 7.52 -8.94 5.74
C ALA A 23 8.12 -10.15 6.49
N GLN A 24 9.45 -10.23 6.53
CA GLN A 24 10.16 -11.23 7.32
C GLN A 24 9.94 -10.99 8.83
N ALA A 25 10.19 -9.76 9.31
CA ALA A 25 10.02 -9.42 10.72
C ALA A 25 8.59 -9.69 11.25
N ILE A 26 7.55 -9.45 10.43
CA ILE A 26 6.17 -9.78 10.79
C ILE A 26 5.95 -11.29 10.92
N THR A 27 6.60 -12.10 10.09
CA THR A 27 6.53 -13.56 10.21
C THR A 27 7.12 -14.01 11.54
N GLU A 28 8.30 -13.51 11.89
CA GLU A 28 8.98 -13.80 13.15
C GLU A 28 8.16 -13.33 14.37
N LEU A 29 7.57 -12.12 14.31
CA LEU A 29 6.69 -11.59 15.37
C LEU A 29 5.40 -12.40 15.53
N THR A 30 4.85 -12.91 14.42
CA THR A 30 3.67 -13.79 14.46
C THR A 30 4.01 -15.12 15.13
N GLU A 31 5.19 -15.68 14.89
CA GLU A 31 5.67 -16.90 15.56
C GLU A 31 5.88 -16.70 17.06
N GLN A 32 6.32 -15.50 17.48
CA GLN A 32 6.44 -15.13 18.89
C GLN A 32 5.09 -15.04 19.61
N GLY A 33 4.00 -14.77 18.88
CA GLY A 33 2.63 -14.81 19.42
C GLY A 33 2.35 -13.80 20.54
N SER A 34 3.01 -12.64 20.53
CA SER A 34 2.81 -11.60 21.54
C SER A 34 1.39 -11.00 21.49
N PRO A 35 0.65 -10.91 22.62
CA PRO A 35 -0.67 -10.29 22.66
C PRO A 35 -0.67 -8.83 22.21
N ALA A 36 0.42 -8.09 22.47
CA ALA A 36 0.55 -6.69 22.05
C ALA A 36 0.68 -6.55 20.53
N PHE A 37 1.26 -7.56 19.86
CA PHE A 37 1.35 -7.57 18.41
C PHE A 37 0.00 -7.89 17.78
N GLU A 38 -0.71 -8.89 18.31
CA GLU A 38 -2.06 -9.26 17.86
C GLU A 38 -3.04 -8.08 17.95
N THR A 39 -2.97 -7.25 19.01
CA THR A 39 -3.80 -6.05 19.13
C THR A 39 -3.40 -4.93 18.17
N ALA A 40 -2.15 -4.88 17.72
CA ALA A 40 -1.67 -3.91 16.73
C ALA A 40 -1.97 -4.31 15.27
N MET A 41 -2.35 -5.55 15.01
CA MET A 41 -2.62 -6.02 13.64
C MET A 41 -3.68 -5.21 12.88
N PRO A 42 -4.83 -4.81 13.47
CA PRO A 42 -5.85 -4.06 12.75
C PRO A 42 -5.36 -2.68 12.28
N ILE A 43 -4.63 -1.96 13.14
CA ILE A 43 -4.09 -0.64 12.80
C ILE A 43 -2.99 -0.75 11.74
N LEU A 44 -2.11 -1.77 11.84
CA LEU A 44 -1.11 -2.04 10.80
C LEU A 44 -1.77 -2.31 9.45
N ALA A 45 -2.83 -3.13 9.41
CA ALA A 45 -3.56 -3.40 8.18
C ALA A 45 -4.18 -2.14 7.57
N GLN A 46 -4.71 -1.23 8.40
CA GLN A 46 -5.28 0.04 7.93
C GLN A 46 -4.21 0.98 7.36
N LEU A 47 -3.06 1.10 8.03
CA LEU A 47 -1.94 1.91 7.56
C LEU A 47 -1.39 1.40 6.23
N LEU A 48 -1.25 0.08 6.07
CA LEU A 48 -0.78 -0.50 4.80
C LEU A 48 -1.74 -0.24 3.64
N LYS A 49 -3.06 -0.33 3.89
CA LYS A 49 -4.07 0.03 2.87
C LYS A 49 -3.94 1.50 2.44
N ALA A 50 -3.76 2.41 3.40
CA ALA A 50 -3.58 3.83 3.11
C ALA A 50 -2.31 4.09 2.28
N GLU A 51 -1.19 3.47 2.65
CA GLU A 51 0.08 3.57 1.91
C GLU A 51 -0.05 3.04 0.47
N THR A 52 -0.73 1.91 0.25
CA THR A 52 -0.98 1.39 -1.10
C THR A 52 -1.79 2.39 -1.93
N ALA A 53 -2.88 2.94 -1.38
CA ALA A 53 -3.70 3.92 -2.08
C ALA A 53 -2.91 5.19 -2.43
N GLU A 54 -2.09 5.70 -1.51
CA GLU A 54 -1.28 6.89 -1.76
C GLU A 54 -0.23 6.65 -2.86
N ARG A 55 0.40 5.46 -2.88
CA ARG A 55 1.35 5.09 -3.93
C ARG A 55 0.70 5.00 -5.30
N GLU A 56 -0.52 4.45 -5.39
CA GLU A 56 -1.26 4.38 -6.65
C GLU A 56 -1.55 5.79 -7.19
N VAL A 57 -2.06 6.69 -6.34
CA VAL A 57 -2.31 8.10 -6.70
C VAL A 57 -1.01 8.79 -7.15
N ARG A 58 0.08 8.60 -6.41
CA ARG A 58 1.38 9.17 -6.75
C ARG A 58 1.92 8.62 -8.08
N SER A 59 1.76 7.32 -8.32
CA SER A 59 2.18 6.66 -9.56
C SER A 59 1.40 7.17 -10.77
N ALA A 60 0.07 7.25 -10.67
CA ALA A 60 -0.79 7.79 -11.73
C ALA A 60 -0.43 9.25 -12.04
N THR A 61 -0.25 10.07 -11.00
CA THR A 61 0.17 11.47 -11.16
C THR A 61 1.53 11.58 -11.88
N TYR A 62 2.49 10.74 -11.50
CA TYR A 62 3.81 10.70 -12.14
C TYR A 62 3.73 10.29 -13.61
N GLN A 63 2.94 9.26 -13.94
CA GLN A 63 2.75 8.79 -15.31
C GLN A 63 2.06 9.85 -16.18
N LEU A 64 0.97 10.46 -15.69
CA LEU A 64 0.28 11.54 -16.40
C LEU A 64 1.21 12.73 -16.68
N LYS A 65 1.99 13.13 -15.67
CA LYS A 65 2.99 14.20 -15.80
C LYS A 65 4.06 13.84 -16.83
N THR A 66 4.58 12.62 -16.79
CA THR A 66 5.65 12.14 -17.70
C THR A 66 5.16 12.01 -19.13
N ALA A 67 3.93 11.54 -19.33
CA ALA A 67 3.26 11.48 -20.63
C ALA A 67 2.92 12.86 -21.19
N ARG A 68 3.12 13.94 -20.42
CA ARG A 68 2.75 15.32 -20.76
C ARG A 68 1.27 15.44 -21.12
N PHE A 69 0.43 14.58 -20.54
CA PHE A 69 -1.00 14.74 -20.69
C PHE A 69 -1.40 16.10 -20.10
N PRO A 70 -2.27 16.87 -20.78
CA PRO A 70 -2.78 18.10 -20.21
C PRO A 70 -3.37 17.79 -18.83
N ALA A 71 -2.88 18.47 -17.78
CA ALA A 71 -3.55 18.45 -16.50
C ALA A 71 -4.98 18.94 -16.76
N TYR A 72 -5.96 18.08 -16.46
CA TYR A 72 -7.40 18.23 -16.73
C TYR A 72 -7.75 19.54 -17.45
N ARG A 73 -7.67 19.52 -18.79
CA ARG A 73 -8.14 20.64 -19.60
C ARG A 73 -9.62 20.37 -19.84
N ASP A 74 -10.49 21.21 -19.29
CA ASP A 74 -11.90 21.18 -19.66
C ASP A 74 -12.04 21.43 -21.17
N LEU A 75 -13.20 21.06 -21.73
CA LEU A 75 -13.49 21.31 -23.16
C LEU A 75 -13.34 22.79 -23.54
N ALA A 76 -13.39 23.70 -22.56
CA ALA A 76 -13.22 25.14 -22.75
C ALA A 76 -11.75 25.57 -22.98
N GLY A 77 -10.76 24.76 -22.60
CA GLY A 77 -9.35 25.07 -22.83
C GLY A 77 -8.77 24.53 -24.14
N PHE A 78 -9.55 23.81 -24.95
CA PHE A 78 -9.11 23.39 -26.29
C PHE A 78 -9.37 24.51 -27.31
N ASP A 79 -8.30 24.99 -27.94
CA ASP A 79 -8.40 25.78 -29.17
C ASP A 79 -8.51 24.81 -30.35
N PHE A 80 -9.66 24.84 -31.03
CA PHE A 80 -9.95 23.99 -32.20
C PHE A 80 -9.77 24.74 -33.53
N ALA A 81 -9.22 25.97 -33.48
CA ALA A 81 -8.95 26.78 -34.66
C ALA A 81 -7.71 26.30 -35.44
#